data_AF-Q9MKW9-F1
#
_entry.id   AF-Q9MKW9-F1
#
_cell.length_a   1.000
_cell.length_b   1.000
_cell.length_c   1.000
_cell.angle_alpha   90.00
_cell.angle_beta   90.00
_cell.angle_gamma   90.00
#
_symmetry.space_group_name_H-M   'P 1'
#
loop_
_entity.id
_entity.type
_entity.pdbx_description
1 polymer ?
#
loop_
_entity_poly.entity_id
_entity_poly.type
_entity_poly.pdbx_seq_one_letter_code
_entity_poly.pdbx_strand_id
1 'polypeptide(L)'
;GLLQPFSDAIKLFTKEQVYLNYSNHIFYYFSPVLSFMLSLMIWMVIPYYFNLIVFNMGVLFFLCCMSLGVYTVMIAGWSSNTNYSLLGGLRAVAQTISYEVSLILIMLSSIILIMDFNLLKFTNYQELIWFMIMMLPLSLCFMSSLMAETN
;
A
#
# COMPACT_ATOMS: atom_id res chain seq x y z
N GLY A 1 -25.12 -6.18 -13.76
CA GLY A 1 -23.86 -6.61 -13.12
C GLY A 1 -22.65 -5.99 -13.78
N LEU A 2 -22.20 -6.49 -14.95
CA LEU A 2 -20.92 -6.10 -15.57
C LEU A 2 -20.77 -4.60 -15.91
N LEU A 3 -21.86 -3.91 -16.30
CA LEU A 3 -21.83 -2.47 -16.61
C LEU A 3 -21.89 -1.56 -15.36
N GLN A 4 -22.03 -2.13 -14.16
CA GLN A 4 -22.11 -1.38 -12.90
C GLN A 4 -20.91 -0.43 -12.68
N PRO A 5 -19.63 -0.87 -12.78
CA PRO A 5 -18.48 0.02 -12.57
C PRO A 5 -18.45 1.20 -13.55
N PHE A 6 -18.89 1.00 -14.81
CA PHE A 6 -19.01 2.10 -15.77
C PHE A 6 -20.07 3.11 -15.35
N SER A 7 -21.23 2.64 -14.88
CA SER A 7 -22.30 3.53 -14.40
C SER A 7 -21.88 4.33 -13.16
N ASP A 8 -21.14 3.72 -12.23
CA ASP A 8 -20.65 4.40 -11.03
C ASP A 8 -19.56 5.44 -11.35
N ALA A 9 -18.66 5.14 -12.31
CA ALA A 9 -17.68 6.12 -12.78
C ALA A 9 -18.35 7.35 -13.41
N ILE A 10 -19.30 7.15 -14.33
CA ILE A 10 -20.04 8.26 -14.96
C ILE A 10 -20.78 9.07 -13.90
N LYS A 11 -21.40 8.41 -12.92
CA LYS A 11 -22.10 9.07 -11.81
C LYS A 11 -21.15 9.93 -10.97
N LEU A 12 -19.94 9.47 -10.66
CA LEU A 12 -18.97 10.22 -9.86
C LEU A 12 -18.42 11.44 -10.62
N PHE A 13 -18.15 11.31 -11.92
CA PHE A 13 -17.65 12.44 -12.74
C PHE A 13 -18.72 13.50 -13.05
N THR A 14 -20.00 13.11 -13.11
CA THR A 14 -21.11 14.03 -13.41
C THR A 14 -21.74 14.65 -12.16
N LYS A 15 -21.38 14.18 -10.96
CA LYS A 15 -21.90 14.72 -9.70
C LYS A 15 -21.35 16.12 -9.45
N GLU A 16 -22.19 16.99 -8.88
CA GLU A 16 -21.78 18.34 -8.46
C GLU A 16 -20.58 18.29 -7.51
N GLN A 17 -19.58 19.11 -7.80
CA GLN A 17 -18.37 19.22 -7.00
C GLN A 17 -18.66 20.06 -5.75
N VAL A 18 -18.51 19.47 -4.57
CA VAL A 18 -18.62 20.18 -3.29
C VAL A 18 -17.25 20.70 -2.89
N TYR A 19 -17.10 22.02 -2.87
CA TYR A 19 -15.89 22.68 -2.37
C TYR A 19 -16.01 22.91 -0.85
N LEU A 20 -14.94 22.59 -0.12
CA LEU A 20 -14.84 22.84 1.32
C LEU A 20 -14.30 24.25 1.56
N ASN A 21 -15.11 25.17 2.10
CA ASN A 21 -14.71 26.57 2.30
C ASN A 21 -13.58 26.80 3.33
N TYR A 22 -13.35 25.84 4.25
CA TYR A 22 -12.39 25.98 5.34
C TYR A 22 -11.17 25.07 5.21
N SER A 23 -10.98 24.38 4.08
CA SER A 23 -9.87 23.43 3.90
C SER A 23 -8.62 24.08 3.26
N ASN A 24 -7.46 23.47 3.51
CA ASN A 24 -6.22 23.81 2.82
C ASN A 24 -6.25 23.21 1.41
N HIS A 25 -6.81 23.94 0.45
CA HIS A 25 -7.10 23.46 -0.91
C HIS A 25 -5.92 22.77 -1.61
N ILE A 26 -4.72 23.36 -1.57
CA ILE A 26 -3.55 22.82 -2.30
C ILE A 26 -3.20 21.41 -1.81
N PHE A 27 -3.09 21.22 -0.50
CA PHE A 27 -2.73 19.93 0.10
C PHE A 27 -3.87 18.91 0.00
N TYR A 28 -5.11 19.37 0.04
CA TYR A 28 -6.29 18.52 -0.09
C TYR A 28 -6.41 17.90 -1.50
N TYR A 29 -6.11 18.67 -2.56
CA TYR A 29 -6.12 18.13 -3.93
C TYR A 29 -4.85 17.34 -4.29
N PHE A 30 -3.70 17.71 -3.72
CA PHE A 30 -2.44 17.01 -4.03
C PHE A 30 -2.33 15.65 -3.33
N SER A 31 -2.91 15.49 -2.15
CA SER A 31 -2.78 14.24 -1.38
C SER A 31 -3.33 12.99 -2.09
N PRO A 32 -4.52 13.00 -2.75
CA PRO A 32 -5.00 11.84 -3.51
C PRO A 32 -4.17 11.56 -4.76
N VAL A 33 -3.56 12.59 -5.37
CA VAL A 33 -2.67 12.40 -6.52
C VAL A 33 -1.40 11.68 -6.10
N LEU A 34 -0.82 12.07 -4.96
CA LEU A 34 0.40 11.44 -4.45
C LEU A 34 0.14 9.99 -3.99
N SER A 35 -0.98 9.72 -3.32
CA SER A 35 -1.32 8.35 -2.90
C SER A 35 -1.51 7.42 -4.10
N PHE A 36 -2.19 7.89 -5.14
CA PHE A 36 -2.35 7.15 -6.39
C PHE A 36 -0.99 6.87 -7.06
N MET A 37 -0.11 7.88 -7.15
CA MET A 37 1.23 7.70 -7.72
C MET A 37 2.08 6.70 -6.93
N LEU A 38 2.05 6.73 -5.59
CA LEU A 38 2.74 5.75 -4.76
C LEU A 38 2.23 4.33 -5.00
N SER A 39 0.90 4.16 -5.13
CA SER A 39 0.32 2.85 -5.44
C SER A 39 0.87 2.30 -6.76
N LEU A 40 0.98 3.12 -7.81
CA LEU A 40 1.51 2.70 -9.11
C LEU A 40 3.00 2.35 -9.06
N MET A 41 3.79 3.03 -8.22
CA MET A 41 5.21 2.72 -8.04
C MET A 41 5.43 1.33 -7.42
N ILE A 42 4.56 0.90 -6.52
CA ILE A 42 4.63 -0.45 -5.91
C ILE A 42 4.48 -1.54 -6.97
N TRP A 43 3.61 -1.34 -7.96
CA TRP A 43 3.38 -2.32 -9.03
C TRP A 43 4.62 -2.57 -9.91
N MET A 44 5.55 -1.61 -10.00
CA MET A 44 6.79 -1.77 -10.78
C MET A 44 7.74 -2.84 -10.23
N VAL A 45 7.58 -3.21 -8.96
CA VAL A 45 8.48 -4.14 -8.27
C VAL A 45 8.04 -5.60 -8.43
N ILE A 46 6.80 -5.85 -8.81
CA ILE A 46 6.25 -7.20 -8.93
C ILE A 46 6.91 -7.93 -10.11
N PRO A 47 7.49 -9.13 -9.90
CA PRO A 47 8.10 -9.89 -10.98
C PRO A 47 7.01 -10.45 -11.91
N TYR A 48 6.97 -9.97 -13.15
CA TYR A 48 6.16 -10.55 -14.22
C TYR A 48 6.99 -11.51 -15.08
N TYR A 49 6.31 -12.43 -15.79
CA TYR A 49 6.96 -13.33 -16.76
C TYR A 49 7.83 -12.57 -17.78
N PHE A 50 7.37 -11.39 -18.23
CA PHE A 50 8.17 -10.43 -18.98
C PHE A 50 8.57 -9.31 -18.04
N ASN A 51 9.65 -9.51 -17.28
CA ASN A 51 10.01 -8.52 -16.26
C ASN A 51 10.59 -7.26 -16.93
N LEU A 52 9.87 -6.15 -16.82
CA LEU A 52 10.26 -4.87 -17.44
C LEU A 52 11.39 -4.17 -16.68
N ILE A 53 11.44 -4.30 -15.36
CA ILE A 53 12.44 -3.68 -14.49
C ILE A 53 12.84 -4.69 -13.41
N VAL A 54 14.14 -4.93 -13.26
CA VAL A 54 14.68 -5.79 -12.18
C VAL A 54 15.34 -4.91 -11.13
N PHE A 55 14.75 -4.88 -9.93
CA PHE A 55 15.36 -4.24 -8.77
C PHE A 55 16.15 -5.25 -7.95
N ASN A 56 17.45 -5.00 -7.75
CA ASN A 56 18.27 -5.82 -6.85
C ASN A 56 17.79 -5.74 -5.39
N MET A 57 17.27 -4.59 -4.98
CA MET A 57 16.72 -4.33 -3.63
C MET A 57 15.20 -4.16 -3.67
N GLY A 58 14.49 -5.04 -4.40
CA GLY A 58 13.05 -4.94 -4.62
C GLY A 58 12.22 -4.91 -3.34
N VAL A 59 12.54 -5.78 -2.38
CA VAL A 59 11.80 -5.83 -1.09
C VAL A 59 11.98 -4.55 -0.28
N LEU A 60 13.18 -3.97 -0.26
CA LEU A 60 13.43 -2.72 0.46
C LEU A 60 12.71 -1.54 -0.19
N PHE A 61 12.70 -1.48 -1.53
CA PHE A 61 11.93 -0.45 -2.24
C PHE A 61 10.44 -0.53 -1.92
N PHE A 62 9.88 -1.75 -1.89
CA PHE A 62 8.48 -1.97 -1.51
C PHE A 62 8.19 -1.37 -0.13
N LEU A 63 9.02 -1.69 0.88
CA LEU A 63 8.86 -1.15 2.24
C LEU A 63 8.97 0.38 2.29
N CYS A 64 9.89 0.97 1.52
CA CYS A 64 10.01 2.44 1.44
C CYS A 64 8.78 3.10 0.81
N CYS A 65 8.15 2.49 -0.19
CA CYS A 65 6.94 3.04 -0.79
C CYS A 65 5.73 2.96 0.16
N MET A 66 5.62 1.87 0.92
CA MET A 66 4.56 1.72 1.94
C MET A 66 4.72 2.77 3.05
N SER A 67 5.94 3.00 3.55
CA SER A 67 6.20 4.01 4.58
C SER A 67 5.87 5.43 4.12
N LEU A 68 6.10 5.75 2.85
CA LEU A 68 5.72 7.04 2.26
C LEU A 68 4.19 7.22 2.15
N GLY A 69 3.44 6.12 2.02
CA GLY A 69 1.98 6.12 1.94
C GLY A 69 1.31 6.76 3.16
N VAL A 70 1.87 6.52 4.36
CA VAL A 70 1.35 7.05 5.64
C VAL A 70 1.26 8.57 5.65
N TYR A 71 2.23 9.26 5.04
CA TYR A 71 2.23 10.71 4.97
C TYR A 71 1.08 11.27 4.12
N THR A 72 0.65 10.53 3.09
CA THR A 72 -0.48 10.98 2.25
C THR A 72 -1.78 11.02 3.02
N VAL A 73 -2.03 10.02 3.86
CA VAL A 73 -3.21 9.92 4.73
C VAL A 73 -3.19 11.02 5.79
N MET A 74 -2.02 11.28 6.39
CA MET A 74 -1.86 12.35 7.37
C MET A 74 -2.16 13.74 6.76
N ILE A 75 -1.59 14.04 5.59
CA ILE A 75 -1.78 15.32 4.90
C ILE A 75 -3.25 15.49 4.49
N ALA A 76 -3.89 14.43 3.98
CA ALA A 76 -5.30 14.45 3.62
C ALA A 76 -6.19 14.77 4.84
N GLY A 77 -6.00 14.08 5.96
CA GLY A 77 -6.80 14.29 7.18
C GLY A 77 -6.57 15.65 7.87
N TRP A 78 -5.35 16.19 7.79
CA TRP A 78 -5.06 17.53 8.30
C TRP A 78 -5.62 18.64 7.39
N SER A 79 -5.50 18.47 6.07
CA SER A 79 -5.90 19.50 5.09
C SER A 79 -7.41 19.77 5.05
N SER A 80 -8.25 18.81 5.45
CA SER A 80 -9.72 18.96 5.51
C SER A 80 -10.24 19.84 6.65
N ASN A 81 -9.39 20.20 7.62
CA ASN A 81 -9.68 21.19 8.68
C ASN A 81 -10.96 20.92 9.50
N THR A 82 -11.33 19.66 9.71
CA THR A 82 -12.40 19.26 10.65
C THR A 82 -11.85 18.28 11.69
N ASN A 83 -12.26 18.44 12.96
CA ASN A 83 -11.76 17.60 14.06
C ASN A 83 -12.02 16.11 13.83
N TYR A 84 -13.15 15.75 13.21
CA TYR A 84 -13.46 14.35 12.92
C TYR A 84 -12.52 13.77 11.85
N SER A 85 -12.27 14.51 10.76
CA SER A 85 -11.34 14.07 9.72
C SER A 85 -9.91 13.94 10.25
N LEU A 86 -9.47 14.86 11.12
CA LEU A 86 -8.15 14.82 11.73
C LEU A 86 -8.00 13.61 12.66
N LEU A 87 -8.99 13.35 13.52
CA LEU A 87 -8.97 12.18 14.40
C LEU A 87 -9.02 10.87 13.61
N GLY A 88 -9.80 10.81 12.53
CA GLY A 88 -9.82 9.67 11.61
C GLY A 88 -8.47 9.44 10.95
N GLY A 89 -7.84 10.49 10.44
CA GLY A 89 -6.50 10.43 9.84
C GLY A 89 -5.43 9.97 10.83
N LEU A 90 -5.42 10.50 12.05
CA LEU A 90 -4.46 10.10 13.09
C LEU A 90 -4.65 8.64 13.52
N ARG A 91 -5.90 8.14 13.56
CA ARG A 91 -6.18 6.73 13.84
C ARG A 91 -5.67 5.81 12.73
N ALA A 92 -5.90 6.18 11.47
CA ALA A 92 -5.40 5.44 10.33
C ALA A 92 -3.87 5.39 10.34
N VAL A 93 -3.21 6.54 10.57
CA VAL A 93 -1.73 6.63 10.69
C VAL A 93 -1.19 5.75 11.82
N ALA A 94 -1.83 5.76 13.00
CA ALA A 94 -1.42 4.90 14.11
C ALA A 94 -1.54 3.41 13.77
N GLN A 95 -2.61 3.04 13.04
CA GLN A 95 -2.80 1.68 12.55
C GLN A 95 -1.72 1.31 11.54
N THR A 96 -1.53 2.08 10.46
CA THR A 96 -0.56 1.75 9.40
C THR A 96 0.85 1.58 9.95
N ILE A 97 1.33 2.50 10.80
CA ILE A 97 2.69 2.42 11.38
C ILE A 97 2.83 1.16 12.27
N SER A 98 1.81 0.83 13.06
CA SER A 98 1.88 -0.35 13.94
C SER A 98 2.00 -1.66 13.16
N TYR A 99 1.29 -1.76 12.03
CA TYR A 99 1.32 -2.96 11.19
C TYR A 99 2.52 -2.99 10.25
N GLU A 100 3.07 -1.83 9.84
CA GLU A 100 4.29 -1.74 9.05
C GLU A 100 5.48 -2.39 9.77
N VAL A 101 5.65 -2.13 11.07
CA VAL A 101 6.71 -2.76 11.89
C VAL A 101 6.54 -4.28 11.90
N SER A 102 5.31 -4.77 12.07
CA SER A 102 5.03 -6.21 12.04
C SER A 102 5.30 -6.83 10.67
N LEU A 103 4.95 -6.13 9.59
CA LEU A 103 5.16 -6.56 8.21
C LEU A 103 6.65 -6.72 7.91
N ILE A 104 7.48 -5.76 8.32
CA ILE A 104 8.93 -5.80 8.14
C ILE A 104 9.52 -7.04 8.81
N LEU A 105 9.12 -7.32 10.06
CA LEU A 105 9.62 -8.47 10.81
C LEU A 105 9.21 -9.81 10.17
N ILE A 106 7.96 -9.92 9.70
CA ILE A 106 7.47 -11.12 9.02
C ILE A 106 8.18 -11.30 7.68
N MET A 107 8.35 -10.23 6.90
CA MET A 107 9.07 -10.28 5.62
C MET A 107 10.56 -10.62 5.82
N LEU A 108 11.19 -10.15 6.89
CA LEU A 108 12.57 -10.51 7.20
C LEU A 108 12.74 -12.04 7.35
N SER A 109 11.77 -12.71 7.96
CA SER A 109 11.82 -14.17 8.13
C SER A 109 11.85 -14.93 6.79
N SER A 110 11.12 -14.45 5.78
CA SER A 110 11.12 -15.06 4.44
C SER A 110 12.39 -14.71 3.65
N ILE A 111 12.94 -13.51 3.83
CA ILE A 111 14.20 -13.08 3.21
C ILE A 111 15.38 -13.93 3.68
N ILE A 112 15.41 -14.31 4.97
CA ILE A 112 16.49 -15.17 5.51
C ILE A 112 16.57 -16.52 4.78
N LEU A 113 15.45 -17.05 4.27
CA LEU A 113 15.46 -18.31 3.51
C LEU A 113 16.14 -18.19 2.14
N ILE A 114 16.13 -17.00 1.55
CA ILE A 114 16.66 -16.73 0.21
C ILE A 114 18.05 -16.09 0.26
N MET A 115 18.37 -15.36 1.34
CA MET A 115 19.59 -14.58 1.52
C MET A 115 19.79 -13.45 0.49
N ASP A 116 18.72 -13.02 -0.18
CA ASP A 116 18.71 -11.92 -1.14
C ASP A 116 17.41 -11.11 -1.09
N PHE A 117 17.49 -9.82 -1.44
CA PHE A 117 16.35 -8.89 -1.47
C PHE A 117 15.66 -8.79 -2.85
N ASN A 118 16.13 -9.51 -3.86
CA ASN A 118 15.55 -9.48 -5.20
C ASN A 118 14.32 -10.40 -5.26
N LEU A 119 13.17 -9.84 -5.63
CA LEU A 119 11.91 -10.59 -5.74
C LEU A 119 11.91 -11.66 -6.84
N LEU A 120 12.75 -11.56 -7.87
CA LEU A 120 12.89 -12.64 -8.85
C LEU A 120 13.51 -13.90 -8.23
N LYS A 121 14.37 -13.76 -7.22
CA LYS A 121 14.93 -14.94 -6.55
C LYS A 121 13.84 -15.69 -5.77
N PHE A 122 12.83 -14.99 -5.26
CA PHE A 122 11.70 -15.62 -4.56
C PHE A 122 10.96 -16.64 -5.44
N THR A 123 10.77 -16.36 -6.74
CA THR A 123 10.09 -17.32 -7.64
C THR A 123 10.92 -18.59 -7.85
N ASN A 124 12.24 -18.44 -7.99
CA ASN A 124 13.15 -19.56 -8.25
C ASN A 124 13.26 -20.50 -7.03
N TYR A 125 13.33 -19.95 -5.81
CA TYR A 125 13.40 -20.76 -4.59
C TYR A 125 12.07 -21.44 -4.22
N GLN A 126 10.95 -20.99 -4.79
CA GLN A 126 9.61 -21.54 -4.54
C GLN A 126 9.18 -22.61 -5.56
N GLU A 127 10.05 -23.04 -6.48
CA GLU A 127 9.71 -24.01 -7.54
C GLU A 127 9.23 -25.36 -6.99
N LEU A 128 9.85 -25.87 -5.91
CA LEU A 128 9.52 -27.19 -5.34
C LEU A 128 8.41 -27.13 -4.29
N ILE A 129 8.58 -26.27 -3.27
CA ILE A 129 7.62 -26.13 -2.17
C ILE A 129 7.38 -24.64 -1.94
N TRP A 130 6.09 -24.28 -1.86
CA TRP A 130 5.70 -22.90 -1.61
C TRP A 130 6.02 -22.50 -0.16
N PHE A 131 6.56 -21.30 0.02
CA PHE A 131 6.89 -20.78 1.35
C PHE A 131 5.67 -20.60 2.25
N MET A 132 4.48 -20.43 1.67
CA MET A 132 3.21 -20.41 2.41
C MET A 132 2.98 -21.69 3.20
N ILE A 133 3.36 -22.85 2.65
CA ILE A 133 3.19 -24.15 3.31
C ILE A 133 4.28 -24.34 4.37
N MET A 134 5.54 -24.00 4.03
CA MET A 134 6.67 -24.14 4.96
C MET A 134 6.53 -23.23 6.19
N MET A 135 6.02 -22.02 6.01
CA MET A 135 5.87 -21.01 7.07
C MET A 135 4.40 -20.68 7.36
N LEU A 136 3.57 -21.71 7.54
CA LEU A 136 2.13 -21.54 7.68
C LEU A 136 1.71 -20.51 8.76
N PRO A 137 2.26 -20.51 9.99
CA PRO A 137 1.90 -19.51 10.99
C PRO A 137 2.25 -18.07 10.58
N LEU A 138 3.43 -17.88 10.00
CA LEU A 138 3.89 -16.57 9.53
C LEU A 138 3.06 -16.09 8.34
N SER A 139 2.64 -17.00 7.47
CA SER A 139 1.79 -16.68 6.32
C SER A 139 0.41 -16.14 6.73
N LEU A 140 -0.15 -16.66 7.82
CA LEU A 140 -1.41 -16.18 8.39
C LEU A 140 -1.24 -14.79 9.03
N CYS A 141 -0.15 -14.59 9.77
CA CYS A 141 0.19 -13.26 10.32
C CYS A 141 0.50 -12.23 9.22
N PHE A 142 1.08 -12.68 8.11
CA PHE A 142 1.33 -11.83 6.94
C PHE A 142 0.02 -11.37 6.30
N MET A 143 -0.95 -12.28 6.14
CA MET A 143 -2.25 -11.92 5.59
C MET A 143 -3.00 -10.92 6.49
N SER A 144 -2.96 -11.11 7.81
CA SER A 144 -3.63 -10.19 8.75
C SER A 144 -2.98 -8.80 8.78
N SER A 145 -1.65 -8.72 8.69
CA SER A 145 -0.93 -7.44 8.60
C SER A 145 -1.23 -6.69 7.30
N LEU A 146 -1.24 -7.37 6.15
CA LEU A 146 -1.62 -6.76 4.87
C LEU A 146 -3.07 -6.25 4.85
N MET A 147 -4.01 -7.01 5.44
CA MET A 147 -5.39 -6.57 5.59
C MET A 147 -5.52 -5.32 6.47
N ALA A 148 -4.69 -5.22 7.51
CA ALA A 148 -4.74 -4.07 8.41
C ALA A 148 -4.08 -2.82 7.81
N GLU A 149 -3.08 -2.99 6.94
CA GLU A 149 -2.32 -1.90 6.29
C GLU A 149 -3.09 -1.20 5.16
N THR A 150 -4.04 -1.88 4.52
CA THR A 150 -4.75 -1.38 3.33
C THR A 150 -5.94 -0.45 3.61
N ASN A 151 -6.10 0.03 4.85
CA ASN A 151 -7.14 0.99 5.26
C ASN A 151 -6.66 2.43 5.21
#